data_AF-A0A6P2ANS7-F1
#
_entry.id   AF-A0A6P2ANS7-F1
#
_cell.length_a   1.000
_cell.length_b   1.000
_cell.length_c   1.000
_cell.angle_alpha   90.00
_cell.angle_beta   90.00
_cell.angle_gamma   90.00
#
_symmetry.space_group_name_H-M   'P 1'
#
loop_
_entity.id
_entity.type
_entity.pdbx_description
1 polymer ?
#
loop_
_entity_poly.entity_id
_entity_poly.type
_entity_poly.pdbx_seq_one_letter_code
_entity_poly.pdbx_strand_id
1 'polypeptide(L)'
;MIPIDGVSVFRRSQGPCEDSVSMRAYLSISICSILMAMLLLPATEVRADDVELLRELNALPTIAVSDRTKSYRLFFDGAANLTPLPSRFEGGIQPGMINPRMSGWSELSNWAEANVHMASAIKEASERPVFGLPYGANNVPSTYRNNNFYAAVGGDVELDRIHFPYLKTLRRAHIYAVTEVYRRMEANQVDEAFDLIVANLFFLRQICDREFIEEKEFGISELLDMLETTRDVFFTYRERISANQYRHLAVTEIPFLRPDRNALFMPEADRIVARAIFDQVFDDRGQPIVEEFKRIFASIQSRDQPLTRFGAVRQWDRVAHVHDSLDASLQRLRLVYDDWWRRWRVQEYDPVIESVPTEFERTNPVRSAAVLFALKDIQNLFMLRRQLIAEVNATGMAAGICGYYKTYNTWPRDQRRLYAAHCRKSSDIDPYDRNMRTFLFIYPSSSHTLDTPYGRLRIPAQMSILYSRGEEGGDGRASQHTSDGVEGDIVFWPPVRAMAREQGLLN
;
A
#
# COMPACT_ATOMS: atom_id res chain seq x y z
N MET A 1 -12.06 12.36 58.11
CA MET A 1 -12.28 11.90 59.50
C MET A 1 -11.25 10.81 59.77
N ILE A 2 -10.59 10.82 60.92
CA ILE A 2 -9.45 9.96 61.36
C ILE A 2 -9.87 9.16 62.62
N PRO A 3 -9.07 8.28 63.27
CA PRO A 3 -7.70 7.75 63.00
C PRO A 3 -7.75 6.21 62.66
N ILE A 4 -6.84 5.24 62.92
CA ILE A 4 -5.63 5.05 63.78
C ILE A 4 -4.58 4.13 63.10
N ASP A 5 -3.31 4.51 63.30
CA ASP A 5 -1.97 3.88 63.32
C ASP A 5 -1.72 2.35 63.28
N GLY A 6 -0.48 2.00 62.90
CA GLY A 6 0.21 0.73 63.23
C GLY A 6 1.68 0.70 62.75
N VAL A 7 2.68 0.65 63.65
CA VAL A 7 4.12 0.86 63.31
C VAL A 7 5.06 -0.19 63.93
N SER A 8 5.94 -0.78 63.11
CA SER A 8 7.31 -1.27 63.42
C SER A 8 7.97 -1.75 62.10
N VAL A 9 9.26 -1.59 61.75
CA VAL A 9 10.54 -1.28 62.43
C VAL A 9 11.20 -2.45 63.18
N PHE A 10 12.10 -3.20 62.51
CA PHE A 10 13.24 -3.86 63.18
C PHE A 10 14.49 -4.04 62.29
N ARG A 11 15.54 -3.27 62.63
CA ARG A 11 17.00 -3.50 62.56
C ARG A 11 17.70 -4.16 61.35
N ARG A 12 18.76 -3.47 60.88
CA ARG A 12 19.99 -4.08 60.31
C ARG A 12 20.83 -4.79 61.39
N SER A 13 21.70 -5.70 60.96
CA SER A 13 23.00 -5.98 61.61
C SER A 13 24.11 -6.00 60.56
N GLN A 14 25.37 -5.86 60.95
CA GLN A 14 26.53 -5.90 60.04
C GLN A 14 27.64 -6.82 60.57
N GLY A 15 28.16 -7.65 59.65
CA GLY A 15 29.60 -7.91 59.45
C GLY A 15 30.29 -8.93 60.37
N PRO A 16 31.62 -9.15 60.18
CA PRO A 16 32.52 -8.63 59.13
C PRO A 16 33.39 -9.74 58.46
N CYS A 17 34.43 -9.35 57.71
CA CYS A 17 35.58 -10.14 57.19
C CYS A 17 35.26 -11.26 56.17
N GLU A 18 35.72 -11.19 54.91
CA GLU A 18 37.11 -11.33 54.39
C GLU A 18 37.55 -12.79 54.22
N ASP A 19 37.68 -13.24 52.96
CA ASP A 19 38.99 -13.69 52.45
C ASP A 19 38.99 -13.70 50.90
N SER A 20 40.16 -13.74 50.25
CA SER A 20 40.28 -13.53 48.78
C SER A 20 41.23 -14.51 48.05
N VAL A 21 40.68 -15.32 47.12
CA VAL A 21 41.48 -16.31 46.35
C VAL A 21 41.05 -16.44 44.87
N SER A 22 42.03 -16.26 43.97
CA SER A 22 42.10 -16.73 42.57
C SER A 22 40.97 -16.41 41.57
N MET A 23 40.74 -15.14 41.27
CA MET A 23 39.98 -14.69 40.09
C MET A 23 40.78 -14.90 38.77
N ARG A 24 41.04 -16.15 38.35
CA ARG A 24 41.81 -16.42 37.10
C ARG A 24 41.55 -17.72 36.32
N ALA A 25 40.62 -18.58 36.74
CA ALA A 25 40.41 -19.90 36.10
C ALA A 25 39.22 -20.00 35.12
N TYR A 26 38.26 -19.06 35.17
CA TYR A 26 36.95 -19.22 34.48
C TYR A 26 36.87 -18.63 33.05
N LEU A 27 37.90 -17.91 32.58
CA LEU A 27 37.80 -17.14 31.32
C LEU A 27 37.95 -17.97 30.03
N SER A 28 38.27 -19.26 30.13
CA SER A 28 38.64 -20.12 28.98
C SER A 28 37.56 -21.11 28.54
N ILE A 29 36.44 -21.22 29.25
CA ILE A 29 35.37 -22.21 28.94
C ILE A 29 34.17 -21.54 28.25
N SER A 30 33.83 -20.28 28.58
CA SER A 30 32.63 -19.60 28.06
C SER A 30 32.66 -19.28 26.55
N ILE A 31 33.83 -19.26 25.90
CA ILE A 31 33.94 -18.87 24.49
C ILE A 31 33.48 -19.98 23.54
N CYS A 32 33.77 -21.25 23.86
CA CYS A 32 33.31 -22.38 23.03
C CYS A 32 31.78 -22.57 23.08
N SER A 33 31.15 -22.36 24.24
CA SER A 33 29.71 -22.53 24.41
C SER A 33 28.88 -21.55 23.57
N ILE A 34 29.38 -20.32 23.36
CA ILE A 34 28.67 -19.29 22.58
C ILE A 34 28.79 -19.56 21.08
N LEU A 35 29.97 -19.99 20.60
CA LEU A 35 30.17 -20.33 19.18
C LEU A 35 29.39 -21.58 18.75
N MET A 36 29.21 -22.57 19.63
CA MET A 36 28.47 -23.79 19.28
C MET A 36 26.94 -23.59 19.27
N ALA A 37 26.42 -22.61 20.01
CA ALA A 37 24.99 -22.29 20.05
C ALA A 37 24.46 -21.60 18.78
N MET A 38 25.32 -20.93 17.99
CA MET A 38 24.92 -20.27 16.74
C MET A 38 24.84 -21.21 15.52
N LEU A 39 25.34 -22.45 15.64
CA LEU A 39 25.34 -23.45 14.56
C LEU A 39 24.16 -24.44 14.63
N LEU A 40 23.24 -24.23 15.58
CA LEU A 40 22.02 -25.03 15.75
C LEU A 40 20.77 -24.13 15.78
N LEU A 41 20.63 -23.26 14.77
CA LEU A 41 19.29 -22.97 14.27
C LEU A 41 18.73 -24.29 13.73
N PRO A 42 17.59 -24.80 14.24
CA PRO A 42 16.95 -25.95 13.62
C PRO A 42 16.57 -25.54 12.19
N ALA A 43 16.92 -26.38 11.21
CA ALA A 43 16.27 -26.28 9.92
C ALA A 43 14.77 -26.50 10.16
N THR A 44 13.93 -25.53 9.80
CA THR A 44 12.49 -25.72 9.84
C THR A 44 12.15 -26.83 8.87
N GLU A 45 11.58 -27.93 9.38
CA GLU A 45 11.07 -29.01 8.54
C GLU A 45 9.90 -28.45 7.73
N VAL A 46 10.19 -28.06 6.49
CA VAL A 46 9.18 -27.56 5.54
C VAL A 46 8.15 -28.67 5.34
N ARG A 47 6.92 -28.43 5.78
CA ARG A 47 5.84 -29.44 5.66
C ARG A 47 5.55 -29.70 4.18
N ALA A 48 5.12 -30.91 3.83
CA ALA A 48 4.71 -31.21 2.46
C ALA A 48 3.62 -30.23 1.97
N ASP A 49 2.70 -29.89 2.87
CA ASP A 49 1.64 -28.90 2.71
C ASP A 49 2.18 -27.51 2.33
N ASP A 50 3.28 -27.06 2.94
CA ASP A 50 3.93 -25.77 2.63
C ASP A 50 4.57 -25.77 1.24
N VAL A 51 5.13 -26.91 0.80
CA VAL A 51 5.70 -27.05 -0.55
C VAL A 51 4.61 -26.95 -1.60
N GLU A 52 3.46 -27.60 -1.37
CA GLU A 52 2.31 -27.56 -2.29
C GLU A 52 1.65 -26.17 -2.33
N LEU A 53 1.49 -25.53 -1.17
CA LEU A 53 1.04 -24.13 -1.06
C LEU A 53 1.95 -23.19 -1.86
N LEU A 54 3.27 -23.28 -1.64
CA LEU A 54 4.24 -22.47 -2.38
C LEU A 54 4.25 -22.79 -3.87
N ARG A 55 3.96 -24.02 -4.27
CA ARG A 55 3.82 -24.42 -5.68
C ARG A 55 2.57 -23.81 -6.32
N GLU A 56 1.42 -23.76 -5.65
CA GLU A 56 0.22 -23.12 -6.19
C GLU A 56 0.39 -21.59 -6.28
N LEU A 57 0.90 -20.95 -5.20
CA LEU A 57 1.13 -19.51 -5.17
C LEU A 57 2.11 -19.03 -6.26
N ASN A 58 3.19 -19.77 -6.49
CA ASN A 58 4.17 -19.42 -7.53
C ASN A 58 3.73 -19.85 -8.96
N ALA A 59 2.62 -20.58 -9.10
CA ALA A 59 1.99 -20.90 -10.38
C ALA A 59 0.98 -19.82 -10.85
N LEU A 60 0.69 -18.81 -10.02
CA LEU A 60 -0.21 -17.71 -10.38
C LEU A 60 0.31 -16.92 -11.61
N PRO A 61 -0.56 -16.41 -12.51
CA PRO A 61 -0.14 -15.84 -13.80
C PRO A 61 0.81 -14.63 -13.70
N THR A 62 0.78 -13.90 -12.59
CA THR A 62 1.66 -12.75 -12.31
C THR A 62 3.05 -13.16 -11.80
N ILE A 63 3.23 -14.42 -11.43
CA ILE A 63 4.49 -15.00 -10.91
C ILE A 63 5.12 -15.96 -11.93
N ALA A 64 4.29 -16.79 -12.57
CA ALA A 64 4.66 -17.83 -13.53
C ALA A 64 5.09 -17.32 -14.93
N VAL A 65 5.58 -16.08 -15.01
CA VAL A 65 6.12 -15.49 -16.25
C VAL A 65 7.60 -15.82 -16.44
N SER A 66 8.11 -15.69 -17.68
CA SER A 66 9.55 -15.82 -17.95
C SER A 66 10.36 -14.73 -17.24
N ASP A 67 11.52 -15.06 -16.67
CA ASP A 67 12.30 -14.12 -15.83
C ASP A 67 12.68 -12.80 -16.52
N ARG A 68 12.86 -12.78 -17.85
CA ARG A 68 13.06 -11.55 -18.65
C ARG A 68 11.90 -10.52 -18.56
N THR A 69 10.73 -10.97 -18.13
CA THR A 69 9.49 -10.19 -17.95
C THR A 69 9.37 -9.61 -16.53
N LYS A 70 10.19 -10.09 -15.59
CA LYS A 70 10.11 -9.75 -14.16
C LYS A 70 11.01 -8.56 -13.81
N SER A 71 10.55 -7.66 -12.97
CA SER A 71 11.31 -6.48 -12.53
C SER A 71 12.02 -6.66 -11.19
N TYR A 72 11.56 -7.58 -10.32
CA TYR A 72 11.99 -7.63 -8.92
C TYR A 72 13.51 -7.72 -8.75
N ARG A 73 14.23 -8.43 -9.64
CA ARG A 73 15.70 -8.51 -9.56
C ARG A 73 16.38 -7.18 -9.88
N LEU A 74 16.02 -6.55 -11.00
CA LEU A 74 16.58 -5.25 -11.40
C LEU A 74 16.37 -4.19 -10.30
N PHE A 75 15.19 -4.20 -9.68
CA PHE A 75 14.90 -3.34 -8.53
C PHE A 75 15.74 -3.69 -7.29
N PHE A 76 15.76 -4.95 -6.86
CA PHE A 76 16.42 -5.36 -5.61
C PHE A 76 17.94 -5.39 -5.70
N ASP A 77 18.53 -5.67 -6.86
CA ASP A 77 19.98 -5.60 -7.07
C ASP A 77 20.49 -4.15 -6.92
N GLY A 78 19.69 -3.17 -7.35
CA GLY A 78 19.91 -1.75 -7.02
C GLY A 78 19.65 -1.46 -5.54
N ALA A 79 18.48 -1.83 -5.02
CA ALA A 79 18.04 -1.53 -3.65
C ALA A 79 18.88 -2.20 -2.56
N ALA A 80 19.71 -3.20 -2.89
CA ALA A 80 20.70 -3.77 -1.98
C ALA A 80 21.71 -2.73 -1.44
N ASN A 81 21.90 -1.60 -2.14
CA ASN A 81 22.77 -0.49 -1.73
C ASN A 81 21.99 0.73 -1.17
N LEU A 82 20.65 0.66 -1.10
CA LEU A 82 19.81 1.76 -0.65
C LEU A 82 19.91 1.94 0.88
N THR A 83 20.68 2.94 1.29
CA THR A 83 20.98 3.23 2.69
C THR A 83 19.71 3.51 3.52
N PRO A 84 19.72 3.28 4.85
CA PRO A 84 18.61 3.67 5.73
C PRO A 84 18.22 5.14 5.56
N LEU A 85 16.96 5.46 5.88
CA LEU A 85 16.53 6.86 5.95
C LEU A 85 17.33 7.60 7.03
N PRO A 86 17.51 8.92 6.92
CA PRO A 86 18.05 9.70 8.03
C PRO A 86 17.18 9.51 9.28
N SER A 87 17.80 9.37 10.45
CA SER A 87 17.13 8.92 11.69
C SER A 87 15.95 9.79 12.11
N ARG A 88 15.90 11.05 11.65
CA ARG A 88 14.78 11.97 11.85
C ARG A 88 13.46 11.50 11.19
N PHE A 89 13.56 10.67 10.15
CA PHE A 89 12.45 10.24 9.31
C PHE A 89 12.10 8.75 9.44
N GLU A 90 12.90 7.98 10.19
CA GLU A 90 12.66 6.55 10.41
C GLU A 90 11.30 6.31 11.07
N GLY A 91 10.48 5.46 10.46
CA GLY A 91 9.15 5.08 10.95
C GLY A 91 8.04 6.13 10.81
N GLY A 92 8.34 7.35 10.32
CA GLY A 92 7.37 8.46 10.32
C GLY A 92 7.03 9.07 8.95
N ILE A 93 8.01 9.28 8.06
CA ILE A 93 7.77 10.01 6.80
C ILE A 93 6.96 9.19 5.79
N GLN A 94 6.06 9.86 5.06
CA GLN A 94 5.31 9.30 3.94
C GLN A 94 5.56 10.09 2.65
N PRO A 95 5.47 9.47 1.45
CA PRO A 95 5.77 10.14 0.18
C PRO A 95 5.03 11.47 0.01
N GLY A 96 3.72 11.52 0.28
CA GLY A 96 2.90 12.72 0.17
C GLY A 96 3.28 13.90 1.09
N MET A 97 4.07 13.65 2.13
CA MET A 97 4.58 14.70 3.03
C MET A 97 5.79 15.44 2.43
N ILE A 98 6.57 14.75 1.60
CA ILE A 98 7.85 15.23 1.08
C ILE A 98 7.65 16.46 0.21
N ASN A 99 8.32 17.57 0.57
CA ASN A 99 8.37 18.77 -0.26
C ASN A 99 9.56 19.68 0.12
N PRO A 100 10.03 20.58 -0.75
CA PRO A 100 11.22 21.41 -0.48
C PRO A 100 11.11 22.41 0.68
N ARG A 101 9.90 22.68 1.19
CA ARG A 101 9.67 23.59 2.31
C ARG A 101 9.62 22.87 3.66
N MET A 102 9.62 21.54 3.67
CA MET A 102 9.48 20.75 4.90
C MET A 102 10.70 20.88 5.82
N SER A 103 10.47 20.76 7.14
CA SER A 103 11.57 20.75 8.10
C SER A 103 12.45 19.51 7.92
N GLY A 104 13.73 19.72 7.61
CA GLY A 104 14.68 18.64 7.32
C GLY A 104 14.83 18.29 5.84
N TRP A 105 14.25 19.07 4.92
CA TRP A 105 14.42 18.88 3.47
C TRP A 105 15.89 18.64 3.06
N SER A 106 16.85 19.44 3.55
CA SER A 106 18.27 19.30 3.21
C SER A 106 18.87 17.95 3.62
N GLU A 107 18.41 17.37 4.74
CA GLU A 107 18.87 16.06 5.25
C GLU A 107 18.38 14.93 4.33
N LEU A 108 17.11 14.99 3.91
CA LEU A 108 16.49 14.03 3.00
C LEU A 108 17.02 14.18 1.56
N SER A 109 17.22 15.42 1.09
CA SER A 109 17.79 15.75 -0.23
C SER A 109 19.23 15.23 -0.37
N ASN A 110 20.08 15.42 0.64
CA ASN A 110 21.44 14.88 0.66
C ASN A 110 21.43 13.34 0.67
N TRP A 111 20.49 12.71 1.38
CA TRP A 111 20.30 11.27 1.34
C TRP A 111 19.85 10.77 -0.03
N ALA A 112 18.94 11.48 -0.73
CA ALA A 112 18.56 11.11 -2.09
C ALA A 112 19.74 11.22 -3.06
N GLU A 113 20.53 12.30 -2.99
CA GLU A 113 21.74 12.45 -3.81
C GLU A 113 22.77 11.34 -3.56
N ALA A 114 22.96 10.92 -2.30
CA ALA A 114 23.83 9.78 -1.96
C ALA A 114 23.32 8.42 -2.49
N ASN A 115 22.02 8.28 -2.77
CA ASN A 115 21.40 7.05 -3.28
C ASN A 115 21.01 7.14 -4.78
N VAL A 116 21.67 8.01 -5.57
CA VAL A 116 21.35 8.28 -7.00
C VAL A 116 21.21 7.02 -7.88
N HIS A 117 21.85 5.91 -7.51
CA HIS A 117 21.73 4.60 -8.17
C HIS A 117 20.27 4.10 -8.28
N MET A 118 19.40 4.46 -7.32
CA MET A 118 18.01 4.01 -7.31
C MET A 118 17.17 4.55 -8.47
N ALA A 119 17.51 5.70 -9.07
CA ALA A 119 16.82 6.19 -10.26
C ALA A 119 17.01 5.25 -11.47
N SER A 120 18.19 4.63 -11.61
CA SER A 120 18.42 3.63 -12.66
C SER A 120 17.65 2.35 -12.37
N ALA A 121 17.74 1.84 -11.13
CA ALA A 121 17.04 0.62 -10.71
C ALA A 121 15.51 0.73 -10.88
N ILE A 122 14.90 1.87 -10.56
CA ILE A 122 13.46 2.12 -10.78
C ILE A 122 13.15 2.21 -12.28
N LYS A 123 13.99 2.88 -13.08
CA LYS A 123 13.78 2.98 -14.54
C LYS A 123 13.87 1.62 -15.24
N GLU A 124 14.94 0.87 -15.01
CA GLU A 124 15.17 -0.47 -15.57
C GLU A 124 14.11 -1.50 -15.11
N ALA A 125 13.58 -1.34 -13.89
CA ALA A 125 12.46 -2.12 -13.40
C ALA A 125 11.13 -1.70 -14.07
N SER A 126 10.90 -0.41 -14.30
CA SER A 126 9.66 0.12 -14.91
C SER A 126 9.43 -0.37 -16.35
N GLU A 127 10.50 -0.65 -17.10
CA GLU A 127 10.47 -1.19 -18.47
C GLU A 127 9.94 -2.64 -18.55
N ARG A 128 9.74 -3.31 -17.42
CA ARG A 128 9.28 -4.71 -17.35
C ARG A 128 7.76 -4.77 -17.14
N PRO A 129 7.03 -5.71 -17.77
CA PRO A 129 5.58 -5.76 -17.60
C PRO A 129 5.07 -6.18 -16.20
N VAL A 130 5.88 -6.89 -15.39
CA VAL A 130 5.40 -7.47 -14.12
C VAL A 130 6.50 -7.45 -13.05
N PHE A 131 6.15 -7.27 -11.77
CA PHE A 131 7.12 -7.34 -10.67
C PHE A 131 7.69 -8.76 -10.50
N GLY A 132 6.83 -9.76 -10.30
CA GLY A 132 7.16 -11.18 -10.41
C GLY A 132 8.03 -11.78 -9.29
N LEU A 133 8.15 -11.12 -8.13
CA LEU A 133 8.80 -11.68 -6.93
C LEU A 133 8.09 -12.99 -6.50
N PRO A 134 8.77 -14.15 -6.45
CA PRO A 134 8.18 -15.38 -5.93
C PRO A 134 7.89 -15.32 -4.42
N TYR A 135 6.94 -16.13 -3.98
CA TYR A 135 6.57 -16.31 -2.57
C TYR A 135 7.44 -17.38 -1.90
N GLY A 136 7.70 -17.22 -0.59
CA GLY A 136 8.58 -18.08 0.20
C GLY A 136 10.03 -17.57 0.19
N ALA A 137 10.70 -17.53 1.34
CA ALA A 137 12.04 -16.96 1.44
C ALA A 137 13.08 -17.86 0.75
N ASN A 138 12.88 -19.17 0.76
CA ASN A 138 13.72 -20.13 0.05
C ASN A 138 13.67 -20.01 -1.49
N ASN A 139 12.68 -19.32 -2.06
CA ASN A 139 12.53 -19.11 -3.50
C ASN A 139 13.26 -17.85 -4.04
N VAL A 140 14.01 -17.14 -3.19
CA VAL A 140 14.88 -16.02 -3.59
C VAL A 140 16.35 -16.26 -3.18
N PRO A 141 17.32 -15.55 -3.80
CA PRO A 141 18.73 -15.61 -3.40
C PRO A 141 18.95 -15.35 -1.91
N SER A 142 20.00 -15.93 -1.33
CA SER A 142 20.38 -15.69 0.08
C SER A 142 20.68 -14.21 0.37
N THR A 143 21.24 -13.49 -0.60
CA THR A 143 21.42 -12.02 -0.54
C THR A 143 20.10 -11.28 -0.37
N TYR A 144 19.02 -11.74 -0.99
CA TYR A 144 17.69 -11.13 -0.88
C TYR A 144 17.06 -11.45 0.46
N ARG A 145 17.17 -12.70 0.94
CA ARG A 145 16.75 -13.07 2.31
C ARG A 145 17.42 -12.21 3.37
N ASN A 146 18.74 -12.06 3.31
CA ASN A 146 19.52 -11.28 4.28
C ASN A 146 19.14 -9.79 4.32
N ASN A 147 18.63 -9.25 3.20
CA ASN A 147 18.13 -7.86 3.12
C ASN A 147 16.60 -7.74 3.30
N ASN A 148 15.90 -8.85 3.60
CA ASN A 148 14.45 -8.95 3.72
C ASN A 148 13.65 -8.68 2.42
N PHE A 149 14.27 -8.92 1.26
CA PHE A 149 13.68 -8.77 -0.08
C PHE A 149 12.91 -10.04 -0.51
N TYR A 150 11.95 -10.48 0.32
CA TYR A 150 11.12 -11.65 0.08
C TYR A 150 9.70 -11.47 0.65
N ALA A 151 8.77 -12.34 0.25
CA ALA A 151 7.46 -12.49 0.86
C ALA A 151 7.45 -13.76 1.74
N ALA A 152 7.15 -13.62 3.03
CA ALA A 152 7.17 -14.73 3.99
C ALA A 152 5.80 -15.44 3.98
N VAL A 153 5.74 -16.62 3.34
CA VAL A 153 4.53 -17.44 3.21
C VAL A 153 4.92 -18.92 3.20
N GLY A 154 4.51 -19.70 4.20
CA GLY A 154 4.76 -21.15 4.32
C GLY A 154 6.25 -21.53 4.50
N GLY A 155 6.52 -22.62 5.24
CA GLY A 155 7.85 -23.25 5.41
C GLY A 155 8.90 -22.46 6.21
N ASP A 156 9.03 -21.16 5.93
CA ASP A 156 9.82 -20.18 6.68
C ASP A 156 8.99 -19.51 7.81
N VAL A 157 7.66 -19.59 7.75
CA VAL A 157 6.70 -19.05 8.74
C VAL A 157 5.46 -19.94 8.85
N GLU A 158 4.82 -19.97 10.03
CA GLU A 158 3.45 -20.50 10.17
C GLU A 158 2.45 -19.66 9.34
N LEU A 159 1.37 -20.27 8.83
CA LEU A 159 0.43 -19.60 7.90
C LEU A 159 -0.33 -18.41 8.52
N ASP A 160 -0.46 -18.35 9.86
CA ASP A 160 -0.98 -17.19 10.59
C ASP A 160 -0.04 -15.98 10.61
N ARG A 161 1.23 -16.17 10.22
CA ARG A 161 2.32 -15.18 10.35
C ARG A 161 2.85 -14.67 9.02
N ILE A 162 2.06 -14.80 7.94
CA ILE A 162 2.37 -14.24 6.63
C ILE A 162 2.69 -12.74 6.75
N HIS A 163 3.77 -12.30 6.11
CA HIS A 163 4.16 -10.89 6.06
C HIS A 163 5.07 -10.59 4.87
N PHE A 164 5.06 -9.33 4.43
CA PHE A 164 5.74 -8.87 3.22
C PHE A 164 6.83 -7.84 3.57
N PRO A 165 7.95 -8.25 4.20
CA PRO A 165 8.94 -7.31 4.73
C PRO A 165 9.58 -6.45 3.62
N TYR A 166 9.61 -6.92 2.38
CA TYR A 166 10.09 -6.20 1.21
C TYR A 166 9.32 -4.90 0.91
N LEU A 167 8.07 -4.76 1.37
CA LEU A 167 7.27 -3.54 1.19
C LEU A 167 7.93 -2.32 1.88
N LYS A 168 8.69 -2.54 2.97
CA LYS A 168 9.47 -1.48 3.63
C LYS A 168 10.57 -0.93 2.71
N THR A 169 11.17 -1.77 1.87
CA THR A 169 12.16 -1.38 0.86
C THR A 169 11.49 -0.61 -0.29
N LEU A 170 10.29 -1.02 -0.73
CA LEU A 170 9.51 -0.27 -1.73
C LEU A 170 9.14 1.13 -1.23
N ARG A 171 8.59 1.25 0.00
CA ARG A 171 8.24 2.55 0.60
C ARG A 171 9.48 3.46 0.70
N ARG A 172 10.64 2.91 1.07
CA ARG A 172 11.92 3.65 1.08
C ARG A 172 12.36 4.10 -0.33
N ALA A 173 12.24 3.24 -1.34
CA ALA A 173 12.56 3.60 -2.72
C ALA A 173 11.60 4.64 -3.31
N HIS A 174 10.33 4.63 -2.89
CA HIS A 174 9.35 5.65 -3.26
C HIS A 174 9.65 6.99 -2.57
N ILE A 175 10.00 6.99 -1.28
CA ILE A 175 10.50 8.18 -0.56
C ILE A 175 11.75 8.75 -1.25
N TYR A 176 12.67 7.89 -1.70
CA TYR A 176 13.78 8.30 -2.57
C TYR A 176 13.28 8.96 -3.87
N ALA A 177 12.38 8.30 -4.61
CA ALA A 177 11.94 8.78 -5.92
C ALA A 177 11.28 10.15 -5.85
N VAL A 178 10.37 10.37 -4.88
CA VAL A 178 9.73 11.68 -4.68
C VAL A 178 10.74 12.74 -4.27
N THR A 179 11.67 12.43 -3.36
CA THR A 179 12.73 13.37 -2.96
C THR A 179 13.62 13.75 -4.15
N GLU A 180 14.05 12.77 -4.94
CA GLU A 180 14.91 13.00 -6.10
C GLU A 180 14.19 13.77 -7.22
N VAL A 181 12.89 13.54 -7.43
CA VAL A 181 12.05 14.36 -8.33
C VAL A 181 12.04 15.82 -7.87
N TYR A 182 11.75 16.11 -6.60
CA TYR A 182 11.78 17.49 -6.08
C TYR A 182 13.19 18.11 -6.16
N ARG A 183 14.25 17.35 -5.86
CA ARG A 183 15.65 17.82 -5.94
C ARG A 183 16.05 18.18 -7.37
N ARG A 184 15.73 17.32 -8.35
CA ARG A 184 15.94 17.57 -9.79
C ARG A 184 15.14 18.78 -10.27
N MET A 185 13.89 18.91 -9.85
CA MET A 185 13.06 20.06 -10.21
C MET A 185 13.61 21.38 -9.65
N GLU A 186 14.20 21.39 -8.44
CA GLU A 186 14.94 22.57 -7.95
C GLU A 186 16.26 22.82 -8.69
N ALA A 187 16.98 21.76 -9.07
CA ALA A 187 18.16 21.86 -9.94
C ALA A 187 17.83 22.22 -11.41
N ASN A 188 16.56 22.42 -11.76
CA ASN A 188 16.06 22.64 -13.12
C ASN A 188 16.39 21.49 -14.11
N GLN A 189 16.57 20.27 -13.59
CA GLN A 189 16.73 19.01 -14.32
C GLN A 189 15.35 18.41 -14.62
N VAL A 190 14.57 19.13 -15.44
CA VAL A 190 13.13 18.87 -15.61
C VAL A 190 12.86 17.56 -16.35
N ASP A 191 13.65 17.25 -17.38
CA ASP A 191 13.49 16.01 -18.13
C ASP A 191 13.90 14.78 -17.29
N GLU A 192 15.00 14.88 -16.53
CA GLU A 192 15.45 13.81 -15.62
C GLU A 192 14.51 13.63 -14.41
N ALA A 193 13.74 14.65 -14.03
CA ALA A 193 12.65 14.52 -13.07
C ALA A 193 11.43 13.83 -13.69
N PHE A 194 11.06 14.19 -14.92
CA PHE A 194 9.92 13.61 -15.64
C PHE A 194 10.14 12.12 -15.95
N ASP A 195 11.34 11.74 -16.39
CA ASP A 195 11.78 10.35 -16.55
C ASP A 195 11.54 9.53 -15.27
N LEU A 196 11.90 10.09 -14.11
CA LEU A 196 11.74 9.41 -12.81
C LEU A 196 10.28 9.38 -12.34
N ILE A 197 9.47 10.40 -12.64
CA ILE A 197 8.02 10.39 -12.41
C ILE A 197 7.38 9.23 -13.19
N VAL A 198 7.64 9.15 -14.50
CA VAL A 198 7.07 8.12 -15.38
C VAL A 198 7.52 6.72 -14.95
N ALA A 199 8.83 6.55 -14.72
CA ALA A 199 9.38 5.28 -14.25
C ALA A 199 8.76 4.82 -12.92
N ASN A 200 8.63 5.72 -11.93
CA ASN A 200 8.05 5.36 -10.64
C ASN A 200 6.55 5.05 -10.74
N LEU A 201 5.77 5.80 -11.54
CA LEU A 201 4.36 5.51 -11.79
C LEU A 201 4.16 4.11 -12.41
N PHE A 202 4.93 3.74 -13.43
CA PHE A 202 4.85 2.42 -14.05
C PHE A 202 5.39 1.31 -13.15
N PHE A 203 6.48 1.54 -12.40
CA PHE A 203 7.01 0.56 -11.44
C PHE A 203 6.01 0.27 -10.31
N LEU A 204 5.42 1.30 -9.70
CA LEU A 204 4.39 1.13 -8.67
C LEU A 204 3.14 0.44 -9.22
N ARG A 205 2.76 0.71 -10.48
CA ARG A 205 1.67 -0.01 -11.15
C ARG A 205 1.89 -1.51 -11.28
N GLN A 206 3.14 -2.00 -11.36
CA GLN A 206 3.45 -3.44 -11.30
C GLN A 206 3.18 -4.05 -9.93
N ILE A 207 3.26 -3.26 -8.85
CA ILE A 207 2.95 -3.69 -7.48
C ILE A 207 1.44 -3.83 -7.27
N CYS A 208 0.62 -3.04 -8.00
CA CYS A 208 -0.83 -3.23 -8.02
C CYS A 208 -1.26 -4.62 -8.58
N ASP A 209 -0.40 -5.32 -9.32
CA ASP A 209 -0.67 -6.68 -9.83
C ASP A 209 -0.17 -7.79 -8.91
N ARG A 210 0.18 -7.50 -7.65
CA ARG A 210 0.48 -8.53 -6.64
C ARG A 210 -0.78 -9.32 -6.24
N GLU A 211 -0.58 -10.52 -5.69
CA GLU A 211 -1.65 -11.52 -5.54
C GLU A 211 -2.22 -11.60 -4.12
N PHE A 212 -1.52 -11.06 -3.11
CA PHE A 212 -2.12 -10.83 -1.79
C PHE A 212 -2.82 -9.48 -1.71
N ILE A 213 -3.90 -9.43 -0.95
CA ILE A 213 -4.65 -8.20 -0.64
C ILE A 213 -3.69 -7.13 -0.08
N GLU A 214 -2.86 -7.46 0.90
CA GLU A 214 -1.92 -6.54 1.56
C GLU A 214 -0.87 -5.93 0.61
N GLU A 215 -0.30 -6.74 -0.30
CA GLU A 215 0.65 -6.27 -1.30
C GLU A 215 -0.01 -5.34 -2.32
N LYS A 216 -1.28 -5.63 -2.67
CA LYS A 216 -2.07 -4.88 -3.66
C LYS A 216 -2.59 -3.56 -3.09
N GLU A 217 -3.07 -3.55 -1.85
CA GLU A 217 -3.45 -2.34 -1.11
C GLU A 217 -2.25 -1.39 -0.99
N PHE A 218 -1.08 -1.92 -0.61
CA PHE A 218 0.18 -1.17 -0.60
C PHE A 218 0.49 -0.59 -1.99
N GLY A 219 0.51 -1.42 -3.04
CA GLY A 219 0.83 -0.96 -4.40
C GLY A 219 -0.10 0.14 -4.92
N ILE A 220 -1.40 0.03 -4.65
CA ILE A 220 -2.37 1.08 -5.00
C ILE A 220 -2.11 2.34 -4.17
N SER A 221 -1.87 2.22 -2.86
CA SER A 221 -1.58 3.36 -1.98
C SER A 221 -0.33 4.14 -2.40
N GLU A 222 0.77 3.45 -2.76
CA GLU A 222 1.96 4.14 -3.31
C GLU A 222 1.62 4.89 -4.60
N LEU A 223 0.85 4.25 -5.51
CA LEU A 223 0.54 4.83 -6.81
C LEU A 223 -0.39 6.04 -6.69
N LEU A 224 -1.36 6.01 -5.78
CA LEU A 224 -2.20 7.16 -5.40
C LEU A 224 -1.33 8.33 -4.90
N ASP A 225 -0.45 8.08 -3.94
CA ASP A 225 0.40 9.11 -3.35
C ASP A 225 1.39 9.71 -4.39
N MET A 226 1.87 8.90 -5.34
CA MET A 226 2.69 9.35 -6.47
C MET A 226 1.89 10.17 -7.49
N LEU A 227 0.62 9.84 -7.76
CA LEU A 227 -0.26 10.60 -8.65
C LEU A 227 -0.59 11.98 -8.08
N GLU A 228 -0.91 12.07 -6.78
CA GLU A 228 -1.10 13.37 -6.12
C GLU A 228 0.20 14.19 -6.09
N THR A 229 1.34 13.56 -5.78
CA THR A 229 2.66 14.20 -5.81
C THR A 229 3.01 14.70 -7.22
N THR A 230 2.61 13.96 -8.26
CA THR A 230 2.78 14.39 -9.66
C THR A 230 1.98 15.67 -9.95
N ARG A 231 0.77 15.82 -9.39
CA ARG A 231 0.00 17.07 -9.49
C ARG A 231 0.60 18.21 -8.66
N ASP A 232 1.09 17.94 -7.45
CA ASP A 232 1.83 18.92 -6.62
C ASP A 232 3.03 19.50 -7.41
N VAL A 233 3.80 18.64 -8.09
CA VAL A 233 4.92 19.02 -8.96
C VAL A 233 4.44 19.83 -10.17
N PHE A 234 3.36 19.42 -10.84
CA PHE A 234 2.78 20.17 -11.97
C PHE A 234 2.40 21.60 -11.59
N PHE A 235 1.86 21.82 -10.38
CA PHE A 235 1.41 23.12 -9.92
C PHE A 235 2.58 24.00 -9.43
N THR A 236 3.48 23.42 -8.63
CA THR A 236 4.62 24.12 -8.00
C THR A 236 5.64 24.55 -9.05
N TYR A 237 5.96 23.69 -10.02
CA TYR A 237 6.98 23.94 -11.04
C TYR A 237 6.40 24.28 -12.42
N ARG A 238 5.13 24.70 -12.46
CA ARG A 238 4.41 25.08 -13.69
C ARG A 238 5.17 26.03 -14.61
N GLU A 239 6.07 26.85 -14.06
CA GLU A 239 6.87 27.76 -14.89
C GLU A 239 8.06 27.11 -15.59
N ARG A 240 8.65 26.06 -15.00
CA ARG A 240 9.79 25.30 -15.54
C ARG A 240 9.34 24.22 -16.55
N ILE A 241 8.11 23.72 -16.44
CA ILE A 241 7.57 22.65 -17.31
C ILE A 241 6.99 23.21 -18.62
N SER A 242 7.30 22.59 -19.75
CA SER A 242 6.79 22.95 -21.08
C SER A 242 5.43 22.33 -21.39
N ALA A 243 4.66 22.98 -22.29
CA ALA A 243 3.39 22.46 -22.79
C ALA A 243 3.53 21.07 -23.48
N ASN A 244 4.70 20.78 -24.08
CA ASN A 244 4.98 19.49 -24.72
C ASN A 244 5.17 18.37 -23.68
N GLN A 245 5.91 18.62 -22.60
CA GLN A 245 6.07 17.65 -21.49
C GLN A 245 4.72 17.33 -20.83
N TYR A 246 3.88 18.36 -20.58
CA TYR A 246 2.52 18.15 -20.09
C TYR A 246 1.66 17.31 -21.05
N ARG A 247 1.66 17.64 -22.35
CA ARG A 247 0.93 16.88 -23.38
C ARG A 247 1.43 15.43 -23.46
N HIS A 248 2.73 15.19 -23.33
CA HIS A 248 3.32 13.85 -23.34
C HIS A 248 2.79 12.99 -22.19
N LEU A 249 2.80 13.49 -20.96
CA LEU A 249 2.23 12.78 -19.81
C LEU A 249 0.72 12.53 -19.97
N ALA A 250 -0.02 13.54 -20.41
CA ALA A 250 -1.49 13.51 -20.55
C ALA A 250 -2.00 12.64 -21.73
N VAL A 251 -1.14 12.29 -22.69
CA VAL A 251 -1.53 11.60 -23.93
C VAL A 251 -0.77 10.29 -24.16
N THR A 252 0.42 10.12 -23.60
CA THR A 252 1.28 8.94 -23.84
C THR A 252 1.52 8.12 -22.57
N GLU A 253 1.71 8.74 -21.40
CA GLU A 253 2.14 8.02 -20.19
C GLU A 253 0.99 7.67 -19.25
N ILE A 254 0.41 8.66 -18.58
CA ILE A 254 -0.59 8.45 -17.51
C ILE A 254 -1.79 7.58 -17.97
N PRO A 255 -2.37 7.77 -19.18
CA PRO A 255 -3.48 6.93 -19.66
C PRO A 255 -3.12 5.45 -19.91
N PHE A 256 -1.83 5.08 -19.88
CA PHE A 256 -1.38 3.70 -20.07
C PHE A 256 -1.11 2.95 -18.75
N LEU A 257 -1.21 3.63 -17.60
CA LEU A 257 -1.22 2.98 -16.29
C LEU A 257 -2.40 2.00 -16.11
N ARG A 258 -3.50 2.19 -16.85
CA ARG A 258 -4.65 1.26 -16.95
C ARG A 258 -5.02 0.58 -15.61
N PRO A 259 -5.57 1.34 -14.65
CA PRO A 259 -6.12 0.79 -13.40
C PRO A 259 -7.51 0.14 -13.60
N ASP A 260 -8.00 0.05 -14.82
CA ASP A 260 -9.33 -0.45 -15.13
C ASP A 260 -9.48 -1.96 -14.95
N ARG A 261 -10.74 -2.40 -14.82
CA ARG A 261 -11.15 -3.78 -14.53
C ARG A 261 -10.70 -4.86 -15.52
N ASN A 262 -10.15 -4.50 -16.68
CA ASN A 262 -9.61 -5.44 -17.66
C ASN A 262 -8.08 -5.61 -17.53
N ALA A 263 -7.41 -4.73 -16.78
CA ALA A 263 -5.95 -4.65 -16.67
C ALA A 263 -5.43 -4.75 -15.23
N LEU A 264 -6.23 -4.42 -14.22
CA LEU A 264 -5.93 -4.68 -12.81
C LEU A 264 -6.68 -5.94 -12.35
N PHE A 265 -5.95 -7.01 -12.00
CA PHE A 265 -6.55 -8.28 -11.59
C PHE A 265 -6.90 -8.34 -10.10
N MET A 266 -7.94 -9.10 -9.76
CA MET A 266 -8.34 -9.41 -8.39
C MET A 266 -7.29 -10.32 -7.73
N PRO A 267 -6.94 -10.13 -6.44
CA PRO A 267 -5.95 -10.97 -5.75
C PRO A 267 -6.48 -12.40 -5.51
N GLU A 268 -5.66 -13.42 -5.74
CA GLU A 268 -6.01 -14.84 -5.53
C GLU A 268 -5.25 -15.52 -4.38
N ALA A 269 -4.16 -14.93 -3.86
CA ALA A 269 -3.28 -15.63 -2.91
C ALA A 269 -3.93 -15.86 -1.54
N ASP A 270 -4.72 -14.90 -1.03
CA ASP A 270 -5.46 -15.07 0.23
C ASP A 270 -6.47 -16.25 0.14
N ARG A 271 -7.07 -16.51 -1.03
CA ARG A 271 -7.94 -17.69 -1.25
C ARG A 271 -7.16 -19.02 -1.16
N ILE A 272 -5.95 -19.02 -1.71
CA ILE A 272 -5.07 -20.20 -1.73
C ILE A 272 -4.58 -20.51 -0.30
N VAL A 273 -4.18 -19.48 0.44
CA VAL A 273 -3.80 -19.59 1.86
C VAL A 273 -4.99 -20.01 2.74
N ALA A 274 -6.18 -19.44 2.54
CA ALA A 274 -7.36 -19.80 3.32
C ALA A 274 -7.69 -21.30 3.21
N ARG A 275 -7.56 -21.88 2.01
CA ARG A 275 -7.68 -23.34 1.81
C ARG A 275 -6.58 -24.11 2.55
N ALA A 276 -5.31 -23.73 2.39
CA ALA A 276 -4.20 -24.41 3.08
C ALA A 276 -4.28 -24.30 4.62
N ILE A 277 -4.96 -23.28 5.15
CA ILE A 277 -5.34 -23.19 6.57
C ILE A 277 -6.47 -24.18 6.90
N PHE A 278 -7.49 -24.32 6.07
CA PHE A 278 -8.56 -25.30 6.27
C PHE A 278 -8.01 -26.74 6.29
N ASP A 279 -7.08 -27.05 5.40
CA ASP A 279 -6.40 -28.36 5.33
C ASP A 279 -5.58 -28.69 6.60
N GLN A 280 -5.35 -27.71 7.50
CA GLN A 280 -4.72 -27.90 8.83
C GLN A 280 -5.70 -27.92 10.02
N VAL A 281 -6.95 -27.46 9.85
CA VAL A 281 -7.93 -27.32 10.96
C VAL A 281 -9.16 -28.23 10.85
N PHE A 282 -9.24 -29.07 9.81
CA PHE A 282 -10.27 -30.09 9.64
C PHE A 282 -9.66 -31.50 9.58
N ASP A 283 -10.40 -32.51 10.03
CA ASP A 283 -9.98 -33.92 9.99
C ASP A 283 -10.33 -34.63 8.66
N ASP A 284 -9.93 -35.91 8.52
CA ASP A 284 -10.25 -36.78 7.37
C ASP A 284 -11.77 -36.96 7.11
N ARG A 285 -12.63 -36.49 8.02
CA ARG A 285 -14.10 -36.53 7.94
C ARG A 285 -14.68 -35.12 7.71
N GLY A 286 -13.83 -34.15 7.42
CA GLY A 286 -14.18 -32.74 7.22
C GLY A 286 -14.75 -32.07 8.48
N GLN A 287 -14.45 -32.56 9.68
CA GLN A 287 -14.91 -31.97 10.96
C GLN A 287 -13.81 -31.10 11.60
N PRO A 288 -14.15 -29.98 12.26
CA PRO A 288 -13.16 -29.11 12.92
C PRO A 288 -12.32 -29.82 13.98
N ILE A 289 -10.99 -29.81 13.83
CA ILE A 289 -10.04 -30.23 14.86
C ILE A 289 -9.96 -29.10 15.90
N VAL A 290 -10.79 -29.17 16.94
CA VAL A 290 -11.02 -28.08 17.91
C VAL A 290 -9.73 -27.43 18.44
N GLU A 291 -8.69 -28.22 18.74
CA GLU A 291 -7.39 -27.70 19.22
C GLU A 291 -6.64 -26.89 18.14
N GLU A 292 -6.51 -27.41 16.91
CA GLU A 292 -5.83 -26.71 15.82
C GLU A 292 -6.63 -25.49 15.35
N PHE A 293 -7.95 -25.64 15.23
CA PHE A 293 -8.89 -24.59 14.87
C PHE A 293 -8.77 -23.37 15.80
N LYS A 294 -8.78 -23.60 17.13
CA LYS A 294 -8.59 -22.51 18.09
C LYS A 294 -7.13 -22.05 18.24
N ARG A 295 -6.14 -22.93 18.00
CA ARG A 295 -4.72 -22.54 17.99
C ARG A 295 -4.43 -21.53 16.89
N ILE A 296 -4.84 -21.85 15.66
CA ILE A 296 -4.56 -21.05 14.45
C ILE A 296 -5.40 -19.78 14.44
N PHE A 297 -6.74 -19.86 14.48
CA PHE A 297 -7.57 -18.65 14.34
C PHE A 297 -7.41 -17.66 15.51
N ALA A 298 -7.16 -18.13 16.74
CA ALA A 298 -6.83 -17.20 17.83
C ALA A 298 -5.42 -16.59 17.70
N SER A 299 -4.48 -17.26 17.04
CA SER A 299 -3.16 -16.70 16.74
C SER A 299 -3.29 -15.55 15.74
N ILE A 300 -4.00 -15.78 14.62
CA ILE A 300 -4.33 -14.75 13.62
C ILE A 300 -5.05 -13.56 14.29
N GLN A 301 -6.12 -13.81 15.06
CA GLN A 301 -6.94 -12.75 15.67
C GLN A 301 -6.17 -11.90 16.70
N SER A 302 -5.20 -12.48 17.41
CA SER A 302 -4.45 -11.78 18.45
C SER A 302 -3.07 -11.28 18.01
N ARG A 303 -2.72 -11.42 16.72
CA ARG A 303 -1.44 -11.01 16.12
C ARG A 303 -1.01 -9.59 16.54
N ASP A 304 -1.88 -8.61 16.34
CA ASP A 304 -1.62 -7.20 16.66
C ASP A 304 -2.15 -6.78 18.04
N GLN A 305 -2.80 -7.71 18.76
CA GLN A 305 -3.31 -7.51 20.13
C GLN A 305 -3.07 -8.73 21.03
N PRO A 306 -1.80 -9.11 21.36
CA PRO A 306 -1.51 -10.39 22.01
C PRO A 306 -2.21 -10.63 23.36
N LEU A 307 -2.59 -9.55 24.05
CA LEU A 307 -3.33 -9.60 25.31
C LEU A 307 -4.77 -10.13 25.17
N THR A 308 -5.38 -10.05 23.98
CA THR A 308 -6.74 -10.58 23.73
C THR A 308 -6.77 -12.08 23.46
N ARG A 309 -5.61 -12.72 23.29
CA ARG A 309 -5.49 -14.13 22.87
C ARG A 309 -6.29 -15.12 23.72
N PHE A 310 -6.36 -14.91 25.04
CA PHE A 310 -7.17 -15.76 25.93
C PHE A 310 -8.68 -15.65 25.66
N GLY A 311 -9.16 -14.48 25.22
CA GLY A 311 -10.53 -14.27 24.76
C GLY A 311 -10.77 -14.92 23.40
N ALA A 312 -9.85 -14.70 22.44
CA ALA A 312 -9.89 -15.30 21.12
C ALA A 312 -9.91 -16.84 21.16
N VAL A 313 -9.06 -17.49 21.96
CA VAL A 313 -9.08 -18.96 22.13
C VAL A 313 -10.45 -19.44 22.63
N ARG A 314 -11.06 -18.78 23.62
CA ARG A 314 -12.41 -19.10 24.12
C ARG A 314 -13.54 -18.76 23.14
N GLN A 315 -13.29 -17.94 22.14
CA GLN A 315 -14.22 -17.69 21.04
C GLN A 315 -14.13 -18.83 20.02
N TRP A 316 -12.94 -19.12 19.51
CA TRP A 316 -12.73 -20.13 18.47
C TRP A 316 -12.98 -21.57 18.94
N ASP A 317 -12.71 -21.88 20.21
CA ASP A 317 -13.10 -23.14 20.86
C ASP A 317 -14.61 -23.40 20.72
N ARG A 318 -15.44 -22.40 21.05
CA ARG A 318 -16.90 -22.49 20.92
C ARG A 318 -17.37 -22.51 19.47
N VAL A 319 -16.71 -21.77 18.58
CA VAL A 319 -17.03 -21.76 17.14
C VAL A 319 -16.77 -23.11 16.50
N ALA A 320 -15.65 -23.78 16.82
CA ALA A 320 -15.30 -25.08 16.26
C ALA A 320 -16.38 -26.15 16.48
N HIS A 321 -17.11 -26.10 17.61
CA HIS A 321 -18.22 -27.02 17.92
C HIS A 321 -19.51 -26.77 17.13
N VAL A 322 -19.62 -25.65 16.40
CA VAL A 322 -20.82 -25.24 15.65
C VAL A 322 -20.53 -24.78 14.21
N HIS A 323 -19.30 -25.00 13.74
CA HIS A 323 -18.88 -24.70 12.38
C HIS A 323 -19.38 -25.78 11.40
N ASP A 324 -19.71 -25.40 10.17
CA ASP A 324 -19.99 -26.38 9.11
C ASP A 324 -18.68 -27.05 8.64
N SER A 325 -18.79 -28.14 7.87
CA SER A 325 -17.66 -29.00 7.46
C SER A 325 -16.65 -28.34 6.51
N LEU A 326 -15.52 -29.02 6.27
CA LEU A 326 -14.51 -28.66 5.27
C LEU A 326 -15.13 -28.42 3.89
N ASP A 327 -15.93 -29.35 3.38
CA ASP A 327 -16.62 -29.23 2.07
C ASP A 327 -17.50 -27.97 2.00
N ALA A 328 -18.28 -27.71 3.05
CA ALA A 328 -19.14 -26.53 3.14
C ALA A 328 -18.30 -25.23 3.20
N SER A 329 -17.16 -25.27 3.89
CA SER A 329 -16.23 -24.15 4.02
C SER A 329 -15.52 -23.85 2.70
N LEU A 330 -15.04 -24.87 1.98
CA LEU A 330 -14.43 -24.75 0.66
C LEU A 330 -15.44 -24.28 -0.40
N GLN A 331 -16.66 -24.84 -0.40
CA GLN A 331 -17.73 -24.40 -1.30
C GLN A 331 -18.16 -22.95 -1.00
N ARG A 332 -18.19 -22.54 0.28
CA ARG A 332 -18.48 -21.15 0.66
C ARG A 332 -17.36 -20.19 0.26
N LEU A 333 -16.10 -20.53 0.54
CA LEU A 333 -14.91 -19.79 0.08
C LEU A 333 -14.94 -19.58 -1.44
N ARG A 334 -15.28 -20.64 -2.20
CA ARG A 334 -15.47 -20.55 -3.64
C ARG A 334 -16.61 -19.61 -4.02
N LEU A 335 -17.80 -19.73 -3.42
CA LEU A 335 -18.95 -18.88 -3.76
C LEU A 335 -18.66 -17.38 -3.54
N VAL A 336 -17.94 -17.06 -2.46
CA VAL A 336 -17.48 -15.69 -2.17
C VAL A 336 -16.56 -15.17 -3.28
N TYR A 337 -15.53 -15.94 -3.65
CA TYR A 337 -14.61 -15.53 -4.72
C TYR A 337 -15.26 -15.53 -6.12
N ASP A 338 -16.14 -16.48 -6.41
CA ASP A 338 -16.90 -16.54 -7.67
C ASP A 338 -17.85 -15.33 -7.82
N ASP A 339 -18.36 -14.73 -6.72
CA ASP A 339 -19.12 -13.48 -6.70
C ASP A 339 -18.21 -12.25 -6.84
N TRP A 340 -17.14 -12.17 -6.03
CA TRP A 340 -16.15 -11.10 -6.12
C TRP A 340 -15.51 -10.99 -7.52
N TRP A 341 -15.18 -12.11 -8.17
CA TRP A 341 -14.65 -12.13 -9.55
C TRP A 341 -15.64 -11.65 -10.62
N ARG A 342 -16.95 -11.63 -10.33
CA ARG A 342 -17.96 -11.01 -11.20
C ARG A 342 -18.01 -9.52 -10.92
N ARG A 343 -18.17 -9.13 -9.65
CA ARG A 343 -18.19 -7.72 -9.19
C ARG A 343 -16.95 -6.96 -9.62
N TRP A 344 -15.77 -7.59 -9.58
CA TRP A 344 -14.52 -6.99 -10.04
C TRP A 344 -14.55 -6.63 -11.54
N ARG A 345 -15.33 -7.32 -12.37
CA ARG A 345 -15.35 -7.13 -13.84
C ARG A 345 -16.58 -6.37 -14.38
N VAL A 346 -17.54 -5.99 -13.54
CA VAL A 346 -18.67 -5.11 -13.93
C VAL A 346 -18.36 -3.62 -13.71
N GLN A 347 -19.35 -2.76 -13.94
CA GLN A 347 -19.28 -1.32 -13.71
C GLN A 347 -19.42 -0.97 -12.22
N GLU A 348 -18.82 0.14 -11.81
CA GLU A 348 -18.78 0.72 -10.46
C GLU A 348 -20.16 1.05 -9.87
N TYR A 349 -21.17 1.17 -10.76
CA TYR A 349 -22.59 1.39 -10.49
C TYR A 349 -23.47 0.42 -11.30
N ASP A 350 -23.00 -0.82 -11.47
CA ASP A 350 -23.86 -1.91 -11.93
C ASP A 350 -24.85 -2.29 -10.81
N PRO A 351 -26.13 -2.59 -11.10
CA PRO A 351 -27.09 -3.01 -10.07
C PRO A 351 -26.63 -4.18 -9.22
N VAL A 352 -25.76 -5.06 -9.72
CA VAL A 352 -25.18 -6.16 -8.92
C VAL A 352 -24.24 -5.66 -7.83
N ILE A 353 -23.57 -4.52 -8.01
CA ILE A 353 -22.78 -3.86 -6.96
C ILE A 353 -23.71 -3.10 -6.01
N GLU A 354 -24.58 -2.24 -6.52
CA GLU A 354 -25.37 -1.32 -5.68
C GLU A 354 -26.48 -1.99 -4.84
N SER A 355 -27.12 -3.05 -5.35
CA SER A 355 -28.42 -3.50 -4.83
C SER A 355 -28.50 -4.98 -4.44
N VAL A 356 -27.48 -5.77 -4.75
CA VAL A 356 -27.44 -7.22 -4.50
C VAL A 356 -26.39 -7.52 -3.43
N PRO A 357 -26.77 -7.97 -2.21
CA PRO A 357 -25.81 -8.38 -1.19
C PRO A 357 -24.86 -9.45 -1.73
N THR A 358 -23.58 -9.32 -1.39
CA THR A 358 -22.50 -10.24 -1.74
C THR A 358 -22.72 -11.63 -1.13
N GLU A 359 -22.09 -12.65 -1.72
CA GLU A 359 -22.05 -13.97 -1.07
C GLU A 359 -21.24 -13.98 0.24
N PHE A 360 -20.41 -12.95 0.48
CA PHE A 360 -19.75 -12.69 1.76
C PHE A 360 -20.77 -12.24 2.82
N GLU A 361 -21.57 -11.20 2.56
CA GLU A 361 -22.61 -10.72 3.48
C GLU A 361 -23.72 -11.76 3.74
N ARG A 362 -23.97 -12.66 2.78
CA ARG A 362 -24.88 -13.81 2.91
C ARG A 362 -24.29 -15.01 3.66
N THR A 363 -23.01 -14.97 4.01
CA THR A 363 -22.33 -16.06 4.71
C THR A 363 -22.79 -16.11 6.17
N ASN A 364 -23.00 -17.32 6.71
CA ASN A 364 -23.39 -17.46 8.11
C ASN A 364 -22.20 -17.14 9.04
N PRO A 365 -22.29 -16.12 9.93
CA PRO A 365 -21.14 -15.61 10.68
C PRO A 365 -20.67 -16.53 11.82
N VAL A 366 -21.38 -17.63 12.09
CA VAL A 366 -20.99 -18.63 13.09
C VAL A 366 -20.53 -19.90 12.40
N ARG A 367 -21.34 -20.41 11.46
CA ARG A 367 -21.09 -21.70 10.78
C ARG A 367 -20.00 -21.65 9.71
N SER A 368 -19.68 -20.47 9.19
CA SER A 368 -18.62 -20.26 8.20
C SER A 368 -17.64 -19.18 8.68
N ALA A 369 -17.51 -19.04 9.99
CA ALA A 369 -16.63 -18.06 10.63
C ALA A 369 -15.16 -18.18 10.17
N ALA A 370 -14.66 -19.39 9.94
CA ALA A 370 -13.33 -19.61 9.38
C ALA A 370 -13.17 -18.98 7.99
N VAL A 371 -14.21 -19.01 7.15
CA VAL A 371 -14.20 -18.39 5.82
C VAL A 371 -14.22 -16.87 5.94
N LEU A 372 -15.16 -16.31 6.71
CA LEU A 372 -15.24 -14.85 6.89
C LEU A 372 -14.00 -14.24 7.53
N PHE A 373 -13.26 -15.01 8.32
CA PHE A 373 -12.12 -14.52 9.08
C PHE A 373 -10.76 -14.81 8.41
N ALA A 374 -10.63 -15.89 7.63
CA ALA A 374 -9.46 -16.11 6.78
C ALA A 374 -9.41 -15.14 5.58
N LEU A 375 -10.55 -14.55 5.22
CA LEU A 375 -10.63 -13.55 4.17
C LEU A 375 -10.58 -12.13 4.74
N LYS A 376 -9.47 -11.43 4.47
CA LYS A 376 -9.42 -9.97 4.63
C LYS A 376 -10.52 -9.32 3.79
N ASP A 377 -11.05 -8.20 4.27
CA ASP A 377 -12.17 -7.52 3.62
C ASP A 377 -11.74 -6.87 2.29
N ILE A 378 -12.12 -7.52 1.19
CA ILE A 378 -11.82 -7.04 -0.17
C ILE A 378 -12.57 -5.75 -0.53
N GLN A 379 -13.59 -5.32 0.25
CA GLN A 379 -14.35 -4.10 -0.04
C GLN A 379 -13.43 -2.88 -0.12
N ASN A 380 -12.38 -2.82 0.71
CA ASN A 380 -11.37 -1.77 0.64
C ASN A 380 -10.66 -1.71 -0.73
N LEU A 381 -10.35 -2.86 -1.33
CA LEU A 381 -9.75 -2.91 -2.67
C LEU A 381 -10.71 -2.47 -3.79
N PHE A 382 -12.02 -2.63 -3.62
CA PHE A 382 -13.01 -2.05 -4.54
C PHE A 382 -13.03 -0.52 -4.46
N MET A 383 -12.98 0.05 -3.24
CA MET A 383 -12.89 1.50 -3.03
C MET A 383 -11.58 2.07 -3.58
N LEU A 384 -10.43 1.51 -3.16
CA LEU A 384 -9.09 1.90 -3.61
C LEU A 384 -8.94 1.83 -5.13
N ARG A 385 -9.56 0.85 -5.81
CA ARG A 385 -9.58 0.80 -7.27
C ARG A 385 -10.42 1.92 -7.88
N ARG A 386 -11.60 2.23 -7.34
CA ARG A 386 -12.44 3.35 -7.83
C ARG A 386 -11.68 4.67 -7.69
N GLN A 387 -11.05 4.90 -6.54
CA GLN A 387 -10.18 6.04 -6.28
C GLN A 387 -9.01 6.09 -7.27
N LEU A 388 -8.30 4.98 -7.51
CA LEU A 388 -7.18 4.91 -8.45
C LEU A 388 -7.58 5.20 -9.90
N ILE A 389 -8.77 4.76 -10.34
CA ILE A 389 -9.31 5.09 -11.66
C ILE A 389 -9.54 6.61 -11.76
N ALA A 390 -10.13 7.24 -10.73
CA ALA A 390 -10.34 8.68 -10.70
C ALA A 390 -9.00 9.43 -10.71
N GLU A 391 -8.05 9.03 -9.86
CA GLU A 391 -6.74 9.65 -9.68
C GLU A 391 -5.84 9.60 -10.92
N VAL A 392 -5.79 8.45 -11.62
CA VAL A 392 -5.07 8.34 -12.90
C VAL A 392 -5.68 9.26 -13.95
N ASN A 393 -7.02 9.22 -14.10
CA ASN A 393 -7.74 10.01 -15.09
C ASN A 393 -7.60 11.52 -14.81
N ALA A 394 -7.82 11.93 -13.56
CA ALA A 394 -7.70 13.32 -13.12
C ALA A 394 -6.27 13.85 -13.18
N THR A 395 -5.24 13.03 -12.97
CA THR A 395 -3.84 13.45 -13.18
C THR A 395 -3.54 13.69 -14.66
N GLY A 396 -4.08 12.85 -15.56
CA GLY A 396 -4.02 13.11 -17.01
C GLY A 396 -4.76 14.38 -17.42
N MET A 397 -5.89 14.69 -16.77
CA MET A 397 -6.62 15.95 -16.97
C MET A 397 -5.88 17.16 -16.40
N ALA A 398 -5.28 17.06 -15.22
CA ALA A 398 -4.46 18.10 -14.58
C ALA A 398 -3.23 18.47 -15.46
N ALA A 399 -2.53 17.46 -15.99
CA ALA A 399 -1.48 17.66 -16.99
C ALA A 399 -2.04 18.41 -18.22
N GLY A 400 -3.22 18.02 -18.72
CA GLY A 400 -3.91 18.73 -19.81
C GLY A 400 -4.24 20.19 -19.49
N ILE A 401 -4.72 20.49 -18.28
CA ILE A 401 -5.04 21.85 -17.80
C ILE A 401 -3.76 22.72 -17.78
N CYS A 402 -2.65 22.17 -17.28
CA CYS A 402 -1.37 22.87 -17.28
C CYS A 402 -0.81 23.08 -18.69
N GLY A 403 -0.93 22.07 -19.57
CA GLY A 403 -0.55 22.16 -20.98
C GLY A 403 -1.33 23.28 -21.70
N TYR A 404 -2.65 23.35 -21.50
CA TYR A 404 -3.48 24.44 -22.03
C TYR A 404 -3.03 25.80 -21.49
N TYR A 405 -2.78 25.91 -20.17
CA TYR A 405 -2.30 27.14 -19.55
C TYR A 405 -0.97 27.60 -20.15
N LYS A 406 0.03 26.72 -20.31
CA LYS A 406 1.33 27.07 -20.91
C LYS A 406 1.27 27.34 -22.42
N THR A 407 0.23 26.88 -23.13
CA THR A 407 0.00 27.24 -24.55
C THR A 407 -0.70 28.58 -24.72
N TYR A 408 -1.66 28.94 -23.85
CA TYR A 408 -2.53 30.11 -24.07
C TYR A 408 -2.41 31.22 -23.00
N ASN A 409 -1.55 31.05 -21.99
CA ASN A 409 -1.41 31.92 -20.82
C ASN A 409 -2.74 32.26 -20.11
N THR A 410 -3.69 31.33 -20.15
CA THR A 410 -5.01 31.46 -19.55
C THR A 410 -5.55 30.08 -19.22
N TRP A 411 -6.27 29.94 -18.11
CA TRP A 411 -6.81 28.65 -17.70
C TRP A 411 -8.02 28.26 -18.56
N PRO A 412 -8.23 26.96 -18.84
CA PRO A 412 -9.37 26.52 -19.63
C PRO A 412 -10.70 26.81 -18.92
N ARG A 413 -11.70 27.29 -19.66
CA ARG A 413 -13.04 27.60 -19.13
C ARG A 413 -14.02 26.42 -19.13
N ASP A 414 -13.64 25.32 -19.77
CA ASP A 414 -14.44 24.12 -20.02
C ASP A 414 -13.45 22.99 -20.34
N GLN A 415 -13.61 21.80 -19.74
CA GLN A 415 -12.70 20.66 -19.93
C GLN A 415 -12.63 20.14 -21.37
N ARG A 416 -13.66 20.40 -22.19
CA ARG A 416 -13.70 20.03 -23.62
C ARG A 416 -12.64 20.77 -24.45
N ARG A 417 -12.10 21.88 -23.93
CA ARG A 417 -10.97 22.61 -24.52
C ARG A 417 -9.63 21.86 -24.39
N LEU A 418 -9.55 20.85 -23.52
CA LEU A 418 -8.35 20.04 -23.30
C LEU A 418 -8.22 18.91 -24.33
N TYR A 419 -9.34 18.38 -24.83
CA TYR A 419 -9.36 17.14 -25.61
C TYR A 419 -8.53 17.24 -26.90
N ALA A 420 -7.80 16.18 -27.22
CA ALA A 420 -6.94 15.99 -28.40
C ALA A 420 -5.73 16.94 -28.51
N ALA A 421 -5.84 18.18 -28.05
CA ALA A 421 -4.77 19.17 -28.00
C ALA A 421 -3.87 19.02 -26.76
N HIS A 422 -4.43 18.71 -25.59
CA HIS A 422 -3.70 18.65 -24.32
C HIS A 422 -3.92 17.38 -23.50
N CYS A 423 -5.06 16.69 -23.62
CA CYS A 423 -5.30 15.38 -22.99
C CYS A 423 -6.11 14.42 -23.91
N ARG A 424 -6.21 13.14 -23.52
CA ARG A 424 -7.20 12.22 -24.11
C ARG A 424 -8.57 12.46 -23.50
N LYS A 425 -9.64 12.39 -24.30
CA LYS A 425 -11.02 12.37 -23.77
C LYS A 425 -11.26 11.19 -22.81
N SER A 426 -10.54 10.07 -22.98
CA SER A 426 -10.61 8.94 -22.04
C SER A 426 -10.06 9.23 -20.64
N SER A 427 -9.33 10.34 -20.46
CA SER A 427 -8.91 10.84 -19.14
C SER A 427 -10.00 11.67 -18.47
N ASP A 428 -11.06 12.06 -19.19
CA ASP A 428 -12.26 12.68 -18.61
C ASP A 428 -13.30 11.61 -18.30
N ILE A 429 -12.91 10.63 -17.48
CA ILE A 429 -13.78 9.57 -16.98
C ILE A 429 -13.73 9.60 -15.45
N ASP A 430 -14.80 10.12 -14.86
CA ASP A 430 -15.04 10.07 -13.42
C ASP A 430 -15.78 8.77 -13.06
N PRO A 431 -15.19 7.85 -12.28
CA PRO A 431 -15.85 6.62 -11.85
C PRO A 431 -16.86 6.82 -10.71
N TYR A 432 -17.00 8.05 -10.18
CA TYR A 432 -17.99 8.40 -9.14
C TYR A 432 -19.25 9.11 -9.70
N ASP A 433 -19.21 9.72 -10.90
CA ASP A 433 -20.45 10.24 -11.51
C ASP A 433 -21.27 9.12 -12.17
N ARG A 434 -22.41 8.81 -11.55
CA ARG A 434 -23.37 7.80 -12.05
C ARG A 434 -23.94 8.14 -13.44
N ASN A 435 -23.96 9.41 -13.85
CA ASN A 435 -24.76 9.90 -14.98
C ASN A 435 -23.98 10.09 -16.29
N MET A 436 -23.08 11.07 -16.35
CA MET A 436 -22.30 11.45 -17.52
C MET A 436 -20.91 10.79 -17.54
N ARG A 437 -20.41 10.39 -16.37
CA ARG A 437 -19.09 9.77 -16.15
C ARG A 437 -17.96 10.66 -16.64
N THR A 438 -18.05 11.96 -16.35
CA THR A 438 -17.05 12.98 -16.66
C THR A 438 -16.79 13.78 -15.40
N PHE A 439 -15.57 14.28 -15.20
CA PHE A 439 -15.29 15.14 -14.05
C PHE A 439 -16.10 16.44 -14.13
N LEU A 440 -16.29 17.07 -12.98
CA LEU A 440 -16.89 18.38 -12.88
C LEU A 440 -15.84 19.47 -12.92
N PHE A 441 -16.21 20.61 -13.47
CA PHE A 441 -15.27 21.67 -13.82
C PHE A 441 -15.85 23.05 -13.54
N ILE A 442 -15.14 23.87 -12.77
CA ILE A 442 -15.52 25.24 -12.44
C ILE A 442 -14.42 26.19 -12.94
N TYR A 443 -14.84 27.27 -13.59
CA TYR A 443 -13.99 28.43 -13.87
C TYR A 443 -14.60 29.63 -13.11
N PRO A 444 -14.10 29.96 -11.91
CA PRO A 444 -14.74 30.91 -11.01
C PRO A 444 -14.45 32.35 -11.46
N SER A 445 -15.45 33.22 -11.46
CA SER A 445 -15.31 34.64 -11.85
C SER A 445 -14.70 35.50 -10.74
N SER A 446 -14.86 35.09 -9.49
CA SER A 446 -14.25 35.65 -8.27
C SER A 446 -13.33 34.60 -7.62
N SER A 447 -12.66 34.93 -6.51
CA SER A 447 -11.95 33.91 -5.74
C SER A 447 -12.94 32.91 -5.14
N HIS A 448 -12.65 31.62 -5.31
CA HIS A 448 -13.45 30.51 -4.80
C HIS A 448 -12.88 30.02 -3.47
N THR A 449 -13.73 29.54 -2.56
CA THR A 449 -13.33 29.05 -1.24
C THR A 449 -13.52 27.54 -1.18
N LEU A 450 -12.50 26.85 -0.68
CA LEU A 450 -12.50 25.39 -0.51
C LEU A 450 -12.05 25.05 0.91
N ASP A 451 -12.91 24.38 1.68
CA ASP A 451 -12.57 23.83 2.99
C ASP A 451 -11.92 22.45 2.85
N THR A 452 -10.84 22.20 3.60
CA THR A 452 -10.00 20.99 3.48
C THR A 452 -9.53 20.52 4.86
N PRO A 453 -8.96 19.30 5.00
CA PRO A 453 -8.32 18.84 6.23
C PRO A 453 -7.17 19.73 6.72
N TYR A 454 -6.55 20.53 5.82
CA TYR A 454 -5.50 21.48 6.15
C TYR A 454 -6.06 22.89 6.51
N GLY A 455 -7.38 23.09 6.43
CA GLY A 455 -8.05 24.37 6.62
C GLY A 455 -8.61 24.97 5.33
N ARG A 456 -8.99 26.24 5.39
CA ARG A 456 -9.72 26.96 4.32
C ARG A 456 -8.79 27.55 3.27
N LEU A 457 -8.76 26.94 2.09
CA LEU A 457 -8.05 27.46 0.92
C LEU A 457 -8.85 28.54 0.18
N ARG A 458 -8.12 29.47 -0.43
CA ARG A 458 -8.65 30.40 -1.44
C ARG A 458 -8.08 30.06 -2.81
N ILE A 459 -8.93 29.63 -3.73
CA ILE A 459 -8.57 29.43 -5.13
C ILE A 459 -8.69 30.79 -5.84
N PRO A 460 -7.66 31.22 -6.61
CA PRO A 460 -7.71 32.49 -7.35
C PRO A 460 -8.87 32.55 -8.35
N ALA A 461 -9.37 33.77 -8.59
CA ALA A 461 -10.31 34.01 -9.67
C ALA A 461 -9.70 33.56 -11.02
N GLN A 462 -10.54 32.97 -11.88
CA GLN A 462 -10.18 32.46 -13.19
C GLN A 462 -9.15 31.30 -13.20
N MET A 463 -8.84 30.67 -12.07
CA MET A 463 -8.15 29.37 -12.03
C MET A 463 -9.16 28.24 -12.16
N SER A 464 -8.97 27.33 -13.11
CA SER A 464 -9.83 26.14 -13.26
C SER A 464 -9.81 25.26 -12.01
N ILE A 465 -10.96 24.69 -11.67
CA ILE A 465 -11.10 23.65 -10.64
C ILE A 465 -11.61 22.38 -11.33
N LEU A 466 -10.97 21.24 -11.08
CA LEU A 466 -11.37 19.89 -11.53
C LEU A 466 -11.67 19.05 -10.31
N TYR A 467 -12.87 18.48 -10.23
CA TYR A 467 -13.34 17.71 -9.07
C TYR A 467 -14.31 16.59 -9.45
N SER A 468 -14.53 15.69 -8.49
CA SER A 468 -15.55 14.65 -8.48
C SER A 468 -16.47 14.84 -7.28
N ARG A 469 -17.69 14.27 -7.33
CA ARG A 469 -18.69 14.31 -6.25
C ARG A 469 -18.46 13.29 -5.12
N GLY A 470 -17.41 12.46 -5.21
CA GLY A 470 -17.16 11.39 -4.26
C GLY A 470 -18.24 10.29 -4.26
N GLU A 471 -18.20 9.42 -3.25
CA GLU A 471 -19.13 8.31 -3.02
C GLU A 471 -20.55 8.80 -2.69
N GLU A 472 -20.65 9.90 -1.92
CA GLU A 472 -21.90 10.56 -1.57
C GLU A 472 -22.70 10.98 -2.81
N GLY A 473 -22.01 11.44 -3.86
CA GLY A 473 -22.63 11.85 -5.12
C GLY A 473 -23.37 13.19 -5.07
N GLY A 474 -23.27 13.92 -3.95
CA GLY A 474 -23.72 15.30 -3.81
C GLY A 474 -22.83 16.27 -4.59
N ASP A 475 -23.40 17.32 -5.18
CA ASP A 475 -22.63 18.33 -5.91
C ASP A 475 -22.22 19.46 -4.96
N GLY A 476 -21.11 19.27 -4.23
CA GLY A 476 -20.58 20.27 -3.29
C GLY A 476 -19.97 21.49 -3.99
N ARG A 477 -19.88 21.48 -5.32
CA ARG A 477 -19.29 22.52 -6.18
C ARG A 477 -17.86 22.90 -5.79
N ALA A 478 -17.07 21.91 -5.34
CA ALA A 478 -15.74 22.06 -4.76
C ALA A 478 -15.69 23.08 -3.61
N SER A 479 -16.70 23.07 -2.72
CA SER A 479 -16.69 23.92 -1.51
C SER A 479 -16.08 23.22 -0.28
N GLN A 480 -16.09 21.88 -0.26
CA GLN A 480 -15.41 21.03 0.71
C GLN A 480 -14.62 19.94 -0.04
N HIS A 481 -13.45 19.56 0.45
CA HIS A 481 -12.66 18.46 -0.08
C HIS A 481 -12.40 17.37 0.96
N THR A 482 -12.63 16.11 0.55
CA THR A 482 -12.06 14.91 1.19
C THR A 482 -11.23 14.10 0.19
N SER A 483 -10.19 13.43 0.67
CA SER A 483 -9.20 12.75 -0.18
C SER A 483 -9.63 11.33 -0.60
N ASP A 484 -10.58 10.74 0.13
CA ASP A 484 -11.27 9.49 -0.18
C ASP A 484 -12.60 9.72 -0.94
N GLY A 485 -13.23 10.88 -0.75
CA GLY A 485 -14.54 11.23 -1.29
C GLY A 485 -15.70 10.61 -0.52
N VAL A 486 -15.51 10.20 0.74
CA VAL A 486 -16.58 9.59 1.55
C VAL A 486 -17.59 10.64 2.02
N GLU A 487 -17.12 11.85 2.35
CA GLU A 487 -17.94 13.00 2.75
C GLU A 487 -17.57 14.23 1.88
N GLY A 488 -18.40 14.57 0.89
CA GLY A 488 -18.15 15.68 -0.06
C GLY A 488 -17.22 15.40 -1.25
N ASP A 489 -16.79 16.48 -1.93
CA ASP A 489 -16.11 16.41 -3.23
C ASP A 489 -14.63 15.96 -3.13
N ILE A 490 -14.12 15.30 -4.19
CA ILE A 490 -12.67 15.06 -4.39
C ILE A 490 -12.13 16.12 -5.35
N VAL A 491 -11.26 17.03 -4.90
CA VAL A 491 -10.68 18.10 -5.72
C VAL A 491 -9.28 17.71 -6.19
N PHE A 492 -9.13 17.47 -7.50
CA PHE A 492 -7.87 17.02 -8.10
C PHE A 492 -7.02 18.17 -8.65
N TRP A 493 -7.65 19.26 -9.09
CA TRP A 493 -6.97 20.47 -9.56
C TRP A 493 -7.70 21.74 -9.07
N PRO A 494 -6.99 22.78 -8.60
CA PRO A 494 -5.56 22.78 -8.26
C PRO A 494 -5.27 21.78 -7.11
N PRO A 495 -4.07 21.18 -7.06
CA PRO A 495 -3.75 20.16 -6.07
C PRO A 495 -3.76 20.75 -4.65
N VAL A 496 -4.51 20.09 -3.77
CA VAL A 496 -4.84 20.63 -2.45
C VAL A 496 -3.61 20.77 -1.56
N ARG A 497 -2.69 19.79 -1.56
CA ARG A 497 -1.46 19.82 -0.75
C ARG A 497 -0.53 20.98 -1.15
N ALA A 498 -0.18 21.12 -2.44
CA ALA A 498 0.64 22.26 -2.89
C ALA A 498 -0.06 23.62 -2.69
N MET A 499 -1.38 23.71 -2.85
CA MET A 499 -2.14 24.93 -2.53
C MET A 499 -2.07 25.28 -1.02
N ALA A 500 -2.16 24.28 -0.14
CA ALA A 500 -1.98 24.47 1.30
C ALA A 500 -0.54 24.91 1.66
N ARG A 501 0.48 24.37 0.98
CA ARG A 501 1.88 24.79 1.11
C ARG A 501 2.15 26.20 0.55
N GLU A 502 1.45 26.62 -0.50
CA GLU A 502 1.52 28.02 -0.99
C GLU A 502 0.83 29.01 -0.05
N GLN A 503 -0.23 28.59 0.65
CA GLN A 503 -1.02 29.44 1.56
C GLN A 503 -0.59 29.35 3.04
N GLY A 504 0.48 28.61 3.36
CA GLY A 504 1.04 28.49 4.71
C GLY A 504 0.19 27.66 5.68
N LEU A 505 -0.70 26.82 5.16
CA LEU A 505 -1.55 25.92 5.94
C LEU A 505 -0.92 24.52 6.15
N LEU A 506 0.06 24.16 5.31
CA LEU A 506 0.80 22.90 5.37
C LEU A 506 2.29 23.17 5.20
N ASN A 507 3.14 22.44 5.94
CA ASN A 507 4.61 22.54 5.93
C ASN A 507 5.24 21.24 5.39
#